data_AF-A0A1H5FLP2-F1
#
_entry.id   AF-A0A1H5FLP2-F1
#
_cell.length_a   1.000
_cell.length_b   1.000
_cell.length_c   1.000
_cell.angle_alpha   90.00
_cell.angle_beta   90.00
_cell.angle_gamma   90.00
#
_symmetry.space_group_name_H-M   'P 1'
#
loop_
_entity.id
_entity.type
_entity.pdbx_description
1 polymer ?
#
loop_
_entity_poly.entity_id
_entity_poly.type
_entity_poly.pdbx_seq_one_letter_code
_entity_poly.pdbx_strand_id
1 'polypeptide(L)' 'MTIKLKLELASGQSLKGAPLELLADGVSIARAMVGERGEVIFHARPGTTQLAVRVDRTILKTV' A
#
# COMPACT_ATOMS: atom_id res chain seq x y z
N MET A 1 10.99 5.16 10.31
CA MET A 1 9.63 4.81 10.79
C MET A 1 9.16 3.61 9.99
N THR A 2 8.37 2.73 10.60
CA THR A 2 7.79 1.55 9.93
C THR A 2 6.29 1.71 9.87
N ILE A 3 5.71 1.55 8.68
CA ILE A 3 4.26 1.56 8.47
C ILE A 3 3.88 0.14 8.06
N LYS A 4 3.05 -0.50 8.88
CA LYS A 4 2.51 -1.83 8.60
C LYS A 4 1.01 -1.70 8.39
N LEU A 5 0.53 -2.20 7.26
CA LEU A 5 -0.89 -2.20 6.91
C LEU A 5 -1.39 -3.63 6.80
N LYS A 6 -2.66 -3.83 7.14
CA LYS A 6 -3.43 -5.02 6.77
C LYS A 6 -4.57 -4.55 5.88
N LEU A 7 -4.66 -5.13 4.68
CA LEU A 7 -5.63 -4.74 3.67
C LEU A 7 -6.58 -5.90 3.37
N GLU A 8 -7.85 -5.65 3.60
CA GLU A 8 -8.94 -6.62 3.41
C GLU A 8 -10.08 -5.97 2.65
N LEU A 9 -10.82 -6.77 1.88
CA LEU A 9 -12.14 -6.39 1.39
C LEU A 9 -13.11 -6.27 2.57
N ALA A 10 -14.23 -5.58 2.35
CA ALA A 10 -15.30 -5.53 3.36
C ALA A 10 -15.83 -6.93 3.75
N SER A 11 -15.61 -7.94 2.90
CA SER A 11 -15.89 -9.36 3.17
C SER A 11 -14.89 -10.04 4.12
N GLY A 12 -13.83 -9.35 4.54
CA GLY A 12 -12.71 -9.91 5.31
C GLY A 12 -11.69 -10.67 4.45
N GLN A 13 -11.90 -10.76 3.13
CA GLN A 13 -10.95 -11.42 2.24
C GLN A 13 -9.68 -10.59 2.08
N SER A 14 -8.52 -11.23 2.18
CA SER A 14 -7.22 -10.62 1.92
C SER A 14 -7.17 -10.04 0.50
N LEU A 15 -6.67 -8.82 0.38
CA LEU A 15 -6.36 -8.21 -0.92
C LEU A 15 -4.97 -8.61 -1.42
N LYS A 16 -4.54 -9.86 -1.19
CA LYS A 16 -3.28 -10.42 -1.69
C LYS A 16 -3.07 -10.07 -3.15
N GLY A 17 -1.85 -9.62 -3.47
CA GLY A 17 -1.47 -9.22 -4.82
C GLY A 17 -2.06 -7.88 -5.25
N ALA A 18 -2.77 -7.16 -4.38
CA ALA A 18 -3.12 -5.78 -4.66
C ALA A 18 -1.85 -4.91 -4.65
N PRO A 19 -1.69 -4.03 -5.65
CA PRO A 19 -0.59 -3.07 -5.70
C PRO A 19 -0.88 -1.87 -4.78
N LEU A 20 0.08 -1.53 -3.92
CA LEU A 20 0.04 -0.35 -3.05
C LEU A 20 1.19 0.60 -3.34
N GLU A 21 0.91 1.88 -3.19
CA GLU A 21 1.90 2.95 -3.19
C GLU A 21 1.89 3.69 -1.84
N LEU A 22 3.09 4.00 -1.35
CA LEU A 22 3.27 4.99 -0.28
C LEU A 22 3.56 6.33 -0.94
N LEU A 23 2.79 7.34 -0.57
CA LEU A 23 2.91 8.71 -1.04
C LEU A 23 3.46 9.60 0.07
N ALA A 24 4.30 10.57 -0.28
CA ALA A 24 4.66 11.73 0.53
C ALA A 24 4.19 12.99 -0.19
N ASP A 25 3.31 13.76 0.44
CA ASP A 25 2.66 14.95 -0.14
C ASP A 25 2.10 14.69 -1.55
N GLY A 26 1.48 13.52 -1.73
CA GLY A 26 0.87 13.09 -3.00
C GLY A 26 1.83 12.46 -4.02
N VAL A 27 3.14 12.48 -3.78
CA VAL A 27 4.15 11.90 -4.67
C VAL A 27 4.49 10.47 -4.24
N SER A 28 4.47 9.50 -5.16
CA SER A 28 4.82 8.11 -4.86
C SER A 28 6.32 7.98 -4.53
N ILE A 29 6.61 7.46 -3.35
CA ILE A 29 7.97 7.25 -2.83
C ILE A 29 8.31 5.76 -2.62
N ALA A 30 7.32 4.86 -2.61
CA ALA A 30 7.55 3.42 -2.58
C ALA A 30 6.35 2.66 -3.17
N ARG A 31 6.60 1.45 -3.65
CA ARG A 31 5.57 0.52 -4.16
C ARG A 31 5.76 -0.86 -3.54
N ALA A 32 4.66 -1.56 -3.30
CA ALA A 32 4.68 -2.93 -2.79
C ALA A 32 3.43 -3.69 -3.21
N MET A 33 3.53 -5.02 -3.24
CA MET A 33 2.38 -5.91 -3.42
C MET A 33 1.93 -6.44 -2.07
N VAL A 34 0.61 -6.54 -1.87
CA VAL A 34 0.05 -7.13 -0.65
C VAL A 34 0.40 -8.61 -0.54
N GLY A 35 0.94 -8.99 0.61
CA GLY A 35 1.34 -10.35 0.93
C GLY A 35 0.17 -11.30 1.16
N GLU A 36 0.49 -12.57 1.41
CA GLU A 36 -0.47 -13.66 1.60
C GLU A 36 -1.55 -13.36 2.65
N ARG A 37 -1.17 -12.72 3.78
CA ARG A 37 -2.08 -12.44 4.91
C ARG A 37 -2.66 -11.03 4.85
N GLY A 38 -2.59 -10.37 3.70
CA GLY A 38 -3.09 -9.02 3.51
C GLY A 38 -2.11 -7.95 3.99
N GLU A 39 -0.87 -8.29 4.35
CA GLU A 39 0.10 -7.37 4.92
C GLU A 39 0.99 -6.68 3.88
N VAL A 40 1.34 -5.42 4.17
CA VAL A 40 2.42 -4.67 3.51
C VAL A 40 3.20 -3.90 4.56
N ILE A 41 4.51 -3.84 4.38
CA ILE A 41 5.41 -3.06 5.24
C ILE A 41 6.16 -2.05 4.38
N PHE A 42 6.08 -0.78 4.77
CA PHE A 42 6.91 0.27 4.22
C PHE A 42 7.90 0.78 5.27
N HIS A 43 9.15 0.94 4.85
CA HIS A 43 10.16 1.63 5.62
C HIS A 43 10.31 3.05 5.07
N ALA A 44 9.83 4.03 5.83
CA ALA A 44 9.87 5.43 5.44
C ALA A 44 10.86 6.20 6.31
N ARG A 45 11.54 7.17 5.70
CA ARG A 45 12.32 8.15 6.46
C ARG A 45 11.34 8.96 7.34
N PRO A 46 11.64 9.13 8.64
CA PRO A 46 10.90 10.08 9.46
C PRO A 46 11.00 11.48 8.84
N GLY A 47 9.92 12.25 8.81
CA GLY A 47 9.90 13.57 8.20
C GLY A 47 8.62 14.34 8.49
N THR A 48 8.57 15.61 8.08
CA THR A 48 7.47 16.56 8.31
C THR A 48 6.36 16.50 7.25
N THR A 49 6.46 15.59 6.29
CA THR A 49 5.54 15.50 5.16
C THR A 49 4.35 14.60 5.48
N GLN A 50 3.22 14.86 4.84
CA GLN A 50 2.04 14.02 5.01
C GLN A 50 2.23 12.72 4.24
N LEU A 51 2.07 11.59 4.93
CA LEU A 51 2.13 10.27 4.31
C LEU A 51 0.72 9.77 4.01
N ALA A 52 0.54 9.17 2.84
CA ALA A 52 -0.70 8.50 2.44
C ALA A 52 -0.40 7.16 1.78
N VAL A 53 -1.33 6.21 1.89
CA VAL A 53 -1.24 4.91 1.22
C VAL A 53 -2.38 4.81 0.22
N ARG A 54 -2.08 4.42 -1.01
CA ARG A 54 -3.05 4.30 -2.10
C ARG A 54 -2.99 2.92 -2.73
N VAL A 55 -4.15 2.37 -3.09
CA VAL A 55 -4.24 1.22 -4.00
C VAL A 55 -4.05 1.70 -5.43
N ASP A 56 -3.02 1.23 -6.11
CA ASP A 56 -2.77 1.57 -7.52
C ASP A 56 -3.57 0.66 -8.45
N ARG A 57 -4.82 1.04 -8.72
CA ARG A 57 -5.69 0.28 -9.62
C ARG A 57 -5.27 0.32 -11.08
N THR A 58 -4.27 1.13 -11.47
CA THR A 58 -3.78 1.15 -12.86
C THR A 58 -2.97 -0.09 -13.21
N ILE A 59 -2.40 -0.77 -12.21
CA ILE A 59 -1.66 -2.03 -12.38
C ILE A 59 -2.61 -3.24 -12.52
N LEU A 60 -3.87 -3.11 -12.09
CA LEU A 60 -4.88 -4.14 -12.30
C LEU A 60 -5.27 -4.15 -13.78
N LYS A 61 -4.60 -5.00 -14.57
CA LYS A 61 -4.98 -5.24 -15.96
C LYS A 61 -6.41 -5.78 -15.97
N THR A 62 -7.32 -5.02 -16.56
CA THR A 62 -8.66 -5.52 -16.89
C THR A 62 -8.47 -6.52 -18.02
N VAL A 63 -8.96 -7.74 -17.83
CA VAL A 63 -8.97 -8.81 -18.85
C VAL A 63 -10.19 -8.63 -19.73
#